data_AF-A0A329MS46-F1
#
_entry.id   AF-A0A329MS46-F1
#
_cell.length_a   1.000
_cell.length_b   1.000
_cell.length_c   1.000
_cell.angle_alpha   90.00
_cell.angle_beta   90.00
_cell.angle_gamma   90.00
#
_symmetry.space_group_name_H-M   'P 1'
#
loop_
_entity.id
_entity.type
_entity.pdbx_description
1 polymer ?
#
loop_
_entity_poly.entity_id
_entity_poly.type
_entity_poly.pdbx_seq_one_letter_code
_entity_poly.pdbx_strand_id
1 'polypeptide(L)'
;MHDTMIIASLLVFLNVTLLAILVPGGPIENRDFSKLKGGVFWGFNLFLILLGITSFIVCYLLLISHPNAILITKIIAVLYFIVYIIDLAGIFPKSPTKMSAPLMLFEVINASMAVFLFLFVTAIENVGL
;
A
#
# COMPACT_ATOMS: atom_id res chain seq x y z
N MET A 1 -23.11 8.91 0.82
CA MET A 1 -22.57 7.57 0.50
C MET A 1 -21.80 7.57 -0.81
N HIS A 2 -22.38 8.03 -1.93
CA HIS A 2 -21.69 7.92 -3.23
C HIS A 2 -20.38 8.74 -3.29
N ASP A 3 -20.41 10.00 -2.86
CA ASP A 3 -19.22 10.87 -2.86
C ASP A 3 -18.12 10.36 -1.92
N THR A 4 -18.50 9.84 -0.74
CA THR A 4 -17.55 9.25 0.22
C THR A 4 -16.87 8.01 -0.33
N MET A 5 -17.59 7.17 -1.08
CA MET A 5 -16.99 6.01 -1.77
C MET A 5 -16.04 6.41 -2.90
N ILE A 6 -16.36 7.46 -3.64
CA ILE A 6 -15.45 8.01 -4.66
C ILE A 6 -14.17 8.50 -4.00
N ILE A 7 -14.27 9.25 -2.90
CA ILE A 7 -13.10 9.71 -2.14
C ILE A 7 -12.28 8.53 -1.63
N ALA A 8 -12.92 7.50 -1.06
CA ALA A 8 -12.23 6.29 -0.63
C ALA A 8 -11.49 5.61 -1.80
N SER A 9 -12.13 5.52 -2.97
CA SER A 9 -11.50 4.96 -4.18
C SER A 9 -10.28 5.77 -4.62
N LEU A 10 -10.36 7.10 -4.56
CA LEU A 10 -9.23 7.97 -4.90
C LEU A 10 -8.07 7.81 -3.91
N LEU A 11 -8.37 7.64 -2.61
CA LEU A 11 -7.37 7.37 -1.59
C LEU A 11 -6.69 6.01 -1.79
N VAL A 12 -7.44 4.95 -2.13
CA VAL A 12 -6.85 3.64 -2.47
C VAL A 12 -5.99 3.75 -3.72
N PHE A 13 -6.48 4.45 -4.75
CA PHE A 13 -5.72 4.70 -5.99
C PHE A 13 -4.39 5.40 -5.71
N LEU A 14 -4.41 6.45 -4.90
CA LEU A 14 -3.21 7.16 -4.49
C LEU A 14 -2.23 6.23 -3.75
N ASN A 15 -2.71 5.42 -2.80
CA ASN A 15 -1.86 4.48 -2.06
C ASN A 15 -1.20 3.43 -2.97
N VAL A 16 -1.94 2.87 -3.94
CA VAL A 16 -1.35 1.88 -4.86
C VAL A 16 -0.34 2.50 -5.82
N THR A 17 -0.58 3.73 -6.30
CA THR A 17 0.39 4.45 -7.12
C THR A 17 1.66 4.76 -6.33
N LEU A 18 1.52 5.17 -5.07
CA LEU A 18 2.65 5.43 -4.19
C LEU A 18 3.40 4.14 -3.80
N LEU A 19 2.73 2.99 -3.70
CA LEU A 19 3.43 1.71 -3.59
C LEU A 19 4.25 1.43 -4.86
N ALA A 20 3.63 1.57 -6.04
CA ALA A 20 4.25 1.21 -7.32
C ALA A 20 5.52 2.02 -7.65
N ILE A 21 5.68 3.22 -7.11
CA ILE A 21 6.92 3.99 -7.30
C ILE A 21 8.08 3.53 -6.40
N LEU A 22 7.78 2.80 -5.32
CA LEU A 22 8.74 2.34 -4.31
C LEU A 22 9.08 0.85 -4.42
N VAL A 23 8.33 0.06 -5.21
CA VAL A 23 8.68 -1.37 -5.40
C VAL A 23 10.01 -1.52 -6.14
N PRO A 24 10.73 -2.65 -5.99
CA PRO A 24 11.95 -2.92 -6.74
C PRO A 24 11.78 -2.72 -8.25
N GLY A 25 12.59 -1.83 -8.84
CA GLY A 25 12.50 -1.42 -10.25
C GLY A 25 11.61 -0.20 -10.51
N GLY A 26 10.98 0.36 -9.48
CA GLY A 26 10.26 1.63 -9.53
C GLY A 26 11.20 2.84 -9.63
N PRO A 27 10.68 4.01 -10.05
CA PRO A 27 11.47 5.21 -10.31
C PRO A 27 12.19 5.81 -9.08
N ILE A 28 11.69 5.57 -7.87
CA ILE A 28 12.27 6.13 -6.63
C ILE A 28 13.12 5.09 -5.90
N GLU A 29 12.83 3.80 -6.09
CA GLU A 29 13.58 2.72 -5.48
C GLU A 29 15.02 2.69 -6.00
N ASN A 30 15.95 3.04 -5.13
CA ASN A 30 17.35 3.24 -5.46
C ASN A 30 18.27 2.19 -4.83
N ARG A 31 17.70 1.18 -4.17
CA ARG A 31 18.43 0.04 -3.60
C ARG A 31 18.68 -1.02 -4.67
N ASP A 32 19.86 -1.63 -4.64
CA ASP A 32 20.20 -2.74 -5.52
C ASP A 32 19.75 -4.08 -4.89
N PHE A 33 18.80 -4.74 -5.56
CA PHE A 33 18.28 -6.06 -5.18
C PHE A 33 18.76 -7.18 -6.11
N SER A 34 19.60 -6.90 -7.10
CA SER A 34 20.06 -7.88 -8.11
C SER A 34 20.77 -9.10 -7.53
N LYS A 35 21.33 -8.95 -6.31
CA LYS A 35 22.05 -10.00 -5.58
C LYS A 35 21.16 -10.80 -4.62
N LEU A 36 19.93 -10.34 -4.36
CA LEU A 36 18.98 -11.01 -3.48
C LEU A 36 18.29 -12.13 -4.24
N LYS A 37 18.79 -13.34 -4.07
CA LYS A 37 18.22 -14.58 -4.62
C LYS A 37 17.56 -15.37 -3.49
N GLY A 38 16.35 -15.87 -3.71
CA GLY A 38 15.67 -16.78 -2.77
C GLY A 38 14.16 -16.62 -2.74
N GLY A 39 13.48 -17.59 -2.11
CA GLY A 39 12.02 -17.64 -2.01
C GLY A 39 11.41 -16.46 -1.24
N VAL A 40 12.13 -15.90 -0.27
CA VAL A 40 11.65 -14.74 0.51
C VAL A 40 11.52 -13.48 -0.35
N PHE A 41 12.52 -13.19 -1.20
CA PHE A 41 12.49 -12.04 -2.10
C PHE A 41 11.39 -12.16 -3.16
N TRP A 42 11.30 -13.33 -3.82
CA TRP A 42 10.27 -13.56 -4.83
C TRP A 42 8.87 -13.62 -4.24
N GLY A 43 8.70 -14.28 -3.09
CA GLY A 43 7.43 -14.35 -2.38
C GLY A 43 6.94 -12.97 -1.93
N PHE A 44 7.84 -12.11 -1.45
CA PHE A 44 7.50 -10.76 -1.08
C PHE A 44 7.10 -9.90 -2.29
N ASN A 45 7.85 -9.96 -3.40
CA ASN A 45 7.45 -9.25 -4.62
C ASN A 45 6.12 -9.75 -5.18
N LEU A 46 5.89 -11.06 -5.18
CA LEU A 46 4.60 -11.63 -5.57
C LEU A 46 3.47 -11.09 -4.67
N PHE A 47 3.71 -11.02 -3.36
CA PHE A 47 2.78 -10.43 -2.41
C PHE A 47 2.48 -8.96 -2.73
N LEU A 48 3.51 -8.14 -2.99
CA LEU A 48 3.32 -6.73 -3.37
C LEU A 48 2.54 -6.56 -4.67
N ILE A 49 2.81 -7.40 -5.67
CA ILE A 49 2.08 -7.39 -6.94
C ILE A 49 0.60 -7.73 -6.71
N LEU A 50 0.32 -8.78 -5.94
CA LEU A 50 -1.05 -9.16 -5.61
C LEU A 50 -1.76 -8.05 -4.83
N LEU A 51 -1.10 -7.46 -3.83
CA LEU A 51 -1.63 -6.33 -3.07
C LEU A 51 -1.96 -5.13 -3.98
N GLY A 52 -1.09 -4.83 -4.94
CA GLY A 52 -1.32 -3.77 -5.93
C GLY A 52 -2.52 -4.07 -6.85
N ILE A 53 -2.58 -5.27 -7.42
CA ILE A 53 -3.69 -5.70 -8.29
C ILE A 53 -5.02 -5.66 -7.51
N THR A 54 -5.05 -6.25 -6.31
CA THR A 54 -6.26 -6.24 -5.46
C THR A 54 -6.66 -4.81 -5.09
N SER A 55 -5.73 -3.88 -4.91
CA SER A 55 -6.04 -2.48 -4.66
C SER A 55 -6.77 -1.82 -5.82
N PHE A 56 -6.33 -2.05 -7.07
CA PHE A 56 -7.06 -1.55 -8.24
C PHE A 56 -8.46 -2.16 -8.37
N ILE A 57 -8.61 -3.45 -8.06
CA ILE A 57 -9.92 -4.10 -8.03
C ILE A 57 -10.82 -3.42 -6.99
N VAL A 58 -10.29 -3.12 -5.80
CA VAL A 58 -11.05 -2.48 -4.72
C VAL A 58 -11.43 -1.04 -5.04
N CYS A 59 -10.59 -0.29 -5.77
CA CYS A 59 -11.01 1.02 -6.31
C CYS A 59 -12.31 0.88 -7.10
N TYR A 60 -12.37 -0.07 -8.04
CA TYR A 60 -13.58 -0.32 -8.81
C TYR A 60 -14.77 -0.75 -7.93
N LEU A 61 -14.54 -1.64 -6.95
CA LEU A 61 -15.59 -2.09 -6.02
C LEU A 61 -16.17 -0.94 -5.18
N LEU A 62 -15.34 0.03 -4.78
CA LEU A 62 -15.78 1.24 -4.09
C LEU A 62 -16.65 2.11 -5.00
N LEU A 63 -16.26 2.29 -6.26
CA LEU A 63 -17.04 3.09 -7.23
C LEU A 63 -18.44 2.53 -7.47
N ILE A 64 -18.59 1.20 -7.49
CA ILE A 64 -19.90 0.54 -7.62
C ILE A 64 -20.60 0.30 -6.27
N SER A 65 -20.04 0.80 -5.17
CA SER A 65 -20.58 0.66 -3.81
C SER A 65 -20.85 -0.81 -3.41
N HIS A 66 -19.95 -1.72 -3.78
CA HIS A 66 -20.08 -3.14 -3.44
C HIS A 66 -20.06 -3.33 -1.91
N PRO A 67 -20.92 -4.19 -1.32
CA PRO A 67 -21.07 -4.30 0.14
C PRO A 67 -19.77 -4.66 0.87
N ASN A 68 -18.90 -5.45 0.23
CA ASN A 68 -17.62 -5.85 0.81
C ASN A 68 -16.49 -4.83 0.58
N ALA A 69 -16.71 -3.75 -0.18
CA ALA A 69 -15.63 -2.85 -0.58
C ALA A 69 -14.92 -2.24 0.64
N ILE A 70 -15.67 -1.73 1.62
CA ILE A 70 -15.14 -1.15 2.86
C ILE A 70 -14.26 -2.15 3.61
N LEU A 71 -14.76 -3.38 3.81
CA LEU A 71 -14.04 -4.42 4.54
C LEU A 71 -12.72 -4.76 3.86
N ILE A 72 -12.74 -4.93 2.54
CA ILE A 72 -11.52 -5.25 1.77
C ILE A 72 -10.55 -4.06 1.82
N THR A 73 -11.05 -2.81 1.74
CA THR A 73 -10.20 -1.62 1.89
C THR A 73 -9.53 -1.55 3.25
N LYS A 74 -10.21 -1.90 4.34
CA LYS A 74 -9.61 -1.97 5.69
C LYS A 74 -8.46 -2.98 5.73
N ILE A 75 -8.65 -4.15 5.15
CA ILE A 75 -7.61 -5.19 5.07
C ILE A 75 -6.42 -4.66 4.27
N ILE A 76 -6.64 -4.06 3.10
CA ILE A 76 -5.58 -3.47 2.27
C ILE A 76 -4.80 -2.39 3.03
N ALA A 77 -5.50 -1.49 3.74
CA ALA A 77 -4.87 -0.42 4.51
C ALA A 77 -3.95 -0.98 5.61
N VAL A 78 -4.38 -2.04 6.31
CA VAL A 78 -3.55 -2.74 7.30
C VAL A 78 -2.33 -3.39 6.64
N LEU A 79 -2.52 -4.07 5.49
CA LEU A 79 -1.41 -4.68 4.76
C LEU A 79 -0.39 -3.64 4.28
N TYR A 80 -0.84 -2.50 3.76
CA TYR A 80 0.06 -1.39 3.41
C TYR A 80 0.86 -0.91 4.61
N PHE A 81 0.19 -0.65 5.74
CA PHE A 81 0.87 -0.22 6.95
C PHE A 81 1.93 -1.23 7.40
N ILE A 82 1.60 -2.52 7.43
CA ILE A 82 2.54 -3.59 7.79
C ILE A 82 3.74 -3.60 6.85
N VAL A 83 3.53 -3.50 5.53
CA VAL A 83 4.61 -3.45 4.54
C VAL A 83 5.59 -2.32 4.84
N TYR A 84 5.07 -1.09 4.97
CA TYR A 84 5.92 0.09 5.19
C TYR A 84 6.63 0.05 6.56
N ILE A 85 5.99 -0.44 7.61
CA ILE A 85 6.63 -0.58 8.93
C ILE A 85 7.72 -1.67 8.92
N ILE A 86 7.50 -2.79 8.24
CA ILE A 86 8.51 -3.85 8.11
C ILE A 86 9.72 -3.35 7.31
N ASP A 87 9.51 -2.51 6.30
CA ASP A 87 10.60 -1.90 5.53
C ASP A 87 11.39 -0.88 6.34
N LEU A 88 10.70 0.05 7.00
CA LEU A 88 11.31 1.02 7.91
C LEU A 88 12.04 0.35 9.09
N ALA A 89 11.55 -0.80 9.58
CA ALA A 89 12.20 -1.59 10.61
C ALA A 89 13.45 -2.35 10.11
N GLY A 90 13.72 -2.33 8.80
CA GLY A 90 14.87 -3.00 8.20
C GLY A 90 14.81 -4.53 8.29
N ILE A 91 13.60 -5.09 8.37
CA ILE A 91 13.34 -6.54 8.42
C ILE A 91 13.42 -7.15 7.02
N PHE A 92 13.22 -6.36 5.96
CA PHE A 92 13.44 -6.82 4.59
C PHE A 92 14.88 -7.28 4.34
N PRO A 93 15.09 -8.19 3.37
CA PRO A 93 16.43 -8.60 2.97
C PRO A 93 17.28 -7.36 2.71
N LYS A 94 18.33 -7.20 3.51
CA LYS A 94 19.12 -5.98 3.53
C LYS A 94 19.86 -5.83 2.21
N SER A 95 19.49 -4.82 1.44
CA SER A 95 20.33 -4.36 0.35
C SER A 95 21.66 -3.84 0.93
N PRO A 96 22.81 -4.06 0.26
CA PRO A 96 24.08 -3.47 0.66
C PRO A 96 24.06 -1.94 0.64
N THR A 97 23.16 -1.35 -0.17
CA THR A 97 22.97 0.09 -0.30
C THR A 97 21.99 0.60 0.76
N LYS A 98 22.39 1.60 1.54
CA LYS A 98 21.52 2.26 2.52
C LYS A 98 20.36 2.96 1.81
N MET A 99 19.21 2.92 2.45
CA MET A 99 18.02 3.68 2.05
C MET A 99 18.34 5.17 1.97
N SER A 100 17.92 5.83 0.88
CA SER A 100 18.09 7.28 0.75
C SER A 100 17.07 8.04 1.59
N ALA A 101 17.40 9.29 1.96
CA ALA A 101 16.48 10.15 2.71
C ALA A 101 15.14 10.39 1.99
N PRO A 102 15.07 10.58 0.66
CA PRO A 102 13.80 10.67 -0.06
C PRO A 102 12.98 9.38 0.03
N LEU A 103 13.60 8.20 -0.14
CA LEU A 103 12.91 6.92 -0.06
C LEU A 103 12.29 6.72 1.33
N MET A 104 13.05 7.04 2.39
CA MET A 104 12.57 6.97 3.78
C MET A 104 11.37 7.89 4.02
N LEU A 105 11.41 9.12 3.48
CA LEU A 105 10.31 10.05 3.58
C LEU A 105 9.04 9.51 2.92
N PHE A 106 9.15 8.94 1.72
CA PHE A 106 8.00 8.36 1.01
C PHE A 106 7.40 7.17 1.76
N GLU A 107 8.21 6.31 2.38
CA GLU A 107 7.69 5.21 3.20
C GLU A 107 6.92 5.71 4.44
N VAL A 108 7.42 6.73 5.13
CA VAL A 108 6.71 7.33 6.28
C VAL A 108 5.39 7.98 5.83
N ILE A 109 5.40 8.71 4.71
CA ILE A 109 4.20 9.30 4.12
C ILE A 109 3.18 8.21 3.79
N ASN A 110 3.63 7.12 3.17
CA ASN A 110 2.75 6.03 2.77
C ASN A 110 2.20 5.23 3.95
N ALA A 111 3.01 4.99 4.98
CA ALA A 111 2.54 4.41 6.24
C ALA A 111 1.46 5.28 6.87
N SER A 112 1.64 6.60 6.86
CA SER A 112 0.67 7.56 7.38
C SER A 112 -0.61 7.59 6.54
N MET A 113 -0.49 7.51 5.20
CA MET A 113 -1.65 7.42 4.30
C MET A 113 -2.43 6.12 4.46
N ALA A 114 -1.76 5.00 4.75
CA ALA A 114 -2.42 3.74 5.04
C ALA A 114 -3.27 3.85 6.32
N VAL A 115 -2.76 4.49 7.38
CA VAL A 115 -3.52 4.77 8.60
C VAL A 115 -4.70 5.70 8.32
N PHE A 116 -4.48 6.78 7.58
CA PHE A 116 -5.55 7.71 7.21
C PHE A 116 -6.67 7.01 6.42
N LEU A 117 -6.31 6.18 5.43
CA LEU A 117 -7.26 5.38 4.65
C LEU A 117 -8.09 4.48 5.56
N PHE A 118 -7.46 3.75 6.48
CA PHE A 118 -8.16 2.87 7.43
C PHE A 118 -9.17 3.63 8.29
N LEU A 119 -8.75 4.77 8.86
CA LEU A 119 -9.62 5.61 9.69
C LEU A 119 -10.78 6.17 8.87
N PHE A 120 -10.51 6.63 7.64
CA PHE A 120 -11.52 7.20 6.75
C PHE A 120 -12.61 6.19 6.42
N VAL A 121 -12.26 4.98 5.97
CA VAL A 121 -13.27 3.96 5.63
C VAL A 121 -13.98 3.39 6.85
N THR A 122 -13.33 3.37 8.01
CA THR A 122 -13.96 3.00 9.29
C THR A 122 -14.97 4.07 9.74
N ALA A 123 -14.72 5.34 9.45
CA ALA A 123 -15.68 6.41 9.73
C ALA A 123 -16.92 6.31 8.82
N ILE A 124 -16.75 5.95 7.53
CA ILE A 124 -17.87 5.71 6.62
C ILE A 124 -18.78 4.59 7.17
N GLU A 125 -18.20 3.47 7.61
CA GLU A 125 -18.91 2.32 8.16
C GLU A 125 -19.72 2.67 9.43
N ASN A 126 -19.09 3.38 10.38
CA ASN A 126 -19.70 3.64 11.69
C ASN A 126 -20.74 4.78 11.66
N VAL A 127 -20.57 5.78 10.78
CA VAL A 127 -21.48 6.93 10.71
C VAL A 127 -22.63 6.67 9.72
N GLY A 128 -22.57 5.58 8.95
CA GLY A 128 -23.59 5.26 7.93
C GLY A 128 -23.70 6.31 6.83
N LEU A 129 -22.59 7.01 6.54
CA LEU A 129 -22.52 8.14 5.60
C LEU A 129 -22.46 7.74 4.15
#